data_AF-A0A4Z0R235-F1
#
_entry.id   AF-A0A4Z0R235-F1
#
_cell.length_a   1.000
_cell.length_b   1.000
_cell.length_c   1.000
_cell.angle_alpha   90.00
_cell.angle_beta   90.00
_cell.angle_gamma   90.00
#
_symmetry.space_group_name_H-M   'P 1'
#
loop_
_entity.id
_entity.type
_entity.pdbx_description
1 polymer ?
#
loop_
_entity_poly.entity_id
_entity_poly.type
_entity_poly.pdbx_seq_one_letter_code
_entity_poly.pdbx_strand_id
1 'polypeptide(L)'
;MRLKEKTHRKFVEFFEKISSMYHGKDFELAYSDIQRETGAASVTLKRAIQALAEDGVIEVHSGRNSRYARFRYLLPVQENEEKNPEALLNETRNSENLSDGEKPQPGRILETINEDVTELSQLVDHLRRRVRNQEMSIALLQDRLAEIEDKMRKR
;
A
#
# COMPACT_ATOMS: atom_id res chain seq x y z
N MET A 1 19.70 -4.11 -4.51
CA MET A 1 19.75 -4.43 -5.97
C MET A 1 19.13 -3.23 -6.70
N ARG A 2 19.91 -2.45 -7.46
CA ARG A 2 19.44 -1.17 -8.02
C ARG A 2 18.41 -1.36 -9.14
N LEU A 3 17.30 -0.61 -9.09
CA LEU A 3 16.30 -0.57 -10.15
C LEU A 3 16.90 0.07 -11.42
N LYS A 4 16.40 -0.26 -12.62
CA LYS A 4 16.83 0.43 -13.86
C LYS A 4 16.51 1.93 -13.75
N GLU A 5 17.49 2.79 -14.04
CA GLU A 5 17.39 4.26 -13.95
C GLU A 5 16.13 4.84 -14.61
N LYS A 6 15.76 4.34 -15.80
CA LYS A 6 14.57 4.80 -16.52
C LYS A 6 13.28 4.59 -15.74
N THR A 7 13.19 3.50 -14.99
CA THR A 7 12.01 3.19 -14.17
C THR A 7 12.02 4.06 -12.92
N HIS A 8 13.18 4.18 -12.27
CA HIS A 8 13.34 5.02 -11.08
C HIS A 8 12.93 6.47 -11.37
N ARG A 9 13.40 7.07 -12.47
CA ARG A 9 13.07 8.44 -12.88
C ARG A 9 11.56 8.65 -13.05
N LYS A 10 10.85 7.71 -13.70
CA LYS A 10 9.39 7.78 -13.85
C LYS A 10 8.64 7.82 -12.52
N PHE A 11 9.12 7.06 -11.53
CA PHE A 11 8.50 7.08 -10.21
C PHE A 11 8.80 8.39 -9.46
N VAL A 12 10.02 8.93 -9.57
CA VAL A 12 10.34 10.26 -9.02
C VAL A 12 9.44 11.33 -9.62
N GLU A 13 9.35 11.41 -10.96
CA GLU A 13 8.48 12.37 -11.66
C GLU A 13 7.00 12.24 -11.25
N PHE A 14 6.52 11.00 -11.05
CA PHE A 14 5.17 10.76 -10.57
C PHE A 14 4.96 11.30 -9.15
N PHE A 15 5.83 10.94 -8.20
CA PHE A 15 5.70 11.36 -6.82
C PHE A 15 5.91 12.87 -6.64
N GLU A 16 6.77 13.49 -7.45
CA GLU A 16 6.96 14.93 -7.52
C GLU A 16 5.69 15.64 -8.01
N LYS A 17 5.09 15.18 -9.11
CA LYS A 17 3.83 15.72 -9.64
C LYS A 17 2.70 15.65 -8.62
N ILE A 18 2.57 14.52 -7.91
CA ILE A 18 1.57 14.37 -6.87
C ILE A 18 1.89 15.26 -5.66
N SER A 19 3.14 15.29 -5.21
CA SER A 19 3.56 16.13 -4.08
C SER A 19 3.25 17.61 -4.32
N SER A 20 3.48 18.10 -5.54
CA SER A 20 3.12 19.47 -5.95
C SER A 20 1.62 19.73 -5.86
N MET A 21 0.78 18.73 -6.15
CA MET A 21 -0.67 18.84 -6.01
C MET A 21 -1.14 18.90 -4.55
N TYR A 22 -0.40 18.25 -3.64
CA TYR A 22 -0.69 18.20 -2.20
C TYR A 22 0.15 19.18 -1.37
N HIS A 23 0.87 20.12 -2.01
CA HIS A 23 1.72 21.12 -1.36
C HIS A 23 2.75 20.54 -0.37
N GLY A 24 3.37 19.40 -0.72
CA GLY A 24 4.37 18.75 0.12
C GLY A 24 3.84 18.14 1.42
N LYS A 25 2.51 18.06 1.60
CA LYS A 25 1.88 17.36 2.73
C LYS A 25 1.76 15.86 2.46
N ASP A 26 1.56 15.09 3.53
CA ASP A 26 1.30 13.65 3.43
C ASP A 26 0.07 13.37 2.56
N PHE A 27 0.22 12.51 1.56
CA PHE A 27 -0.88 12.09 0.68
C PHE A 27 -1.06 10.58 0.71
N GLU A 28 -2.31 10.13 0.58
CA GLU A 28 -2.65 8.70 0.53
C GLU A 28 -3.02 8.30 -0.91
N LEU A 29 -2.39 7.24 -1.42
CA LEU A 29 -2.66 6.71 -2.75
C LEU A 29 -2.84 5.21 -2.73
N ALA A 30 -3.72 4.72 -3.63
CA ALA A 30 -3.83 3.29 -3.87
C ALA A 30 -2.66 2.81 -4.73
N TYR A 31 -2.13 1.62 -4.44
CA TYR A 31 -1.11 1.00 -5.28
C TYR A 31 -1.60 0.84 -6.73
N SER A 32 -2.89 0.54 -6.94
CA SER A 32 -3.48 0.43 -8.28
C SER A 32 -3.37 1.71 -9.10
N ASP A 33 -3.49 2.87 -8.46
CA ASP A 33 -3.51 4.15 -9.17
C ASP A 33 -2.09 4.51 -9.60
N ILE A 34 -1.11 4.24 -8.74
CA ILE A 34 0.30 4.35 -9.09
C ILE A 34 0.64 3.41 -10.25
N GLN A 35 0.12 2.18 -10.26
CA GLN A 35 0.34 1.24 -11.37
C GLN A 35 -0.27 1.73 -12.69
N ARG A 36 -1.47 2.33 -12.65
CA ARG A 36 -2.13 2.88 -13.85
C ARG A 36 -1.34 4.04 -14.44
N GLU A 37 -0.88 4.96 -13.60
CA GLU A 37 -0.16 6.15 -14.07
C GLU A 37 1.27 5.80 -14.54
N THR A 38 1.97 4.93 -13.81
CA THR A 38 3.35 4.55 -14.15
C THR A 38 3.44 3.44 -15.19
N GLY A 39 2.35 2.72 -15.44
CA GLY A 39 2.30 1.53 -16.30
C GLY A 39 3.10 0.34 -15.77
N ALA A 40 3.47 0.35 -14.49
CA ALA A 40 4.35 -0.65 -13.90
C ALA A 40 3.60 -1.84 -13.29
N ALA A 41 4.15 -3.04 -13.46
CA ALA A 41 3.67 -4.24 -12.77
C ALA A 41 3.85 -4.13 -11.24
N SER A 42 3.05 -4.88 -10.48
CA SER A 42 3.00 -4.77 -9.01
C SER A 42 4.36 -5.05 -8.35
N VAL A 43 5.09 -6.04 -8.84
CA VAL A 43 6.44 -6.37 -8.34
C VAL A 43 7.42 -5.22 -8.57
N THR A 44 7.33 -4.57 -9.73
CA THR A 44 8.16 -3.41 -10.07
C THR A 44 7.82 -2.21 -9.19
N LEU A 45 6.54 -1.96 -8.93
CA LEU A 45 6.09 -0.91 -8.02
C LEU A 45 6.65 -1.09 -6.61
N LYS A 46 6.53 -2.28 -6.02
CA LYS A 46 7.05 -2.56 -4.68
C LYS A 46 8.56 -2.31 -4.60
N ARG A 47 9.31 -2.76 -5.61
CA ARG A 47 10.76 -2.52 -5.70
C ARG A 47 11.10 -1.05 -5.87
N ALA A 48 10.31 -0.31 -6.65
CA ALA A 48 10.53 1.12 -6.87
C ALA A 48 10.27 1.93 -5.60
N ILE A 49 9.17 1.65 -4.88
CA ILE A 49 8.85 2.29 -3.61
C ILE A 49 9.95 2.01 -2.58
N GLN A 50 10.40 0.76 -2.47
CA GLN A 50 11.49 0.42 -1.57
C GLN A 50 12.79 1.16 -1.94
N ALA A 51 13.15 1.20 -3.22
CA ALA A 51 14.34 1.92 -3.68
C ALA A 51 14.24 3.42 -3.39
N LEU A 52 13.07 4.04 -3.63
CA LEU A 52 12.87 5.47 -3.34
C LEU A 52 12.88 5.78 -1.84
N ALA A 53 12.41 4.86 -1.00
CA ALA A 53 12.51 4.99 0.44
C ALA A 53 13.96 4.83 0.93
N GLU A 54 14.70 3.86 0.38
CA GLU A 54 16.14 3.67 0.66
C GLU A 54 16.97 4.88 0.20
N ASP A 55 16.63 5.48 -0.94
CA ASP A 55 17.28 6.67 -1.50
C ASP A 55 16.85 7.98 -0.79
N GLY A 56 15.96 7.90 0.22
CA GLY A 56 15.49 9.05 1.00
C GLY A 56 14.58 10.02 0.23
N VAL A 57 14.03 9.59 -0.90
CA VAL A 57 13.17 10.41 -1.77
C VAL A 57 11.76 10.51 -1.21
N ILE A 58 11.26 9.41 -0.64
CA ILE A 58 9.92 9.31 -0.06
C ILE A 58 9.95 8.61 1.29
N GLU A 59 9.02 8.98 2.17
CA GLU A 59 8.67 8.22 3.37
C GLU A 59 7.38 7.47 3.11
N VAL A 60 7.34 6.18 3.48
CA VAL A 60 6.22 5.29 3.19
C VAL A 60 5.61 4.80 4.50
N HIS A 61 4.34 5.09 4.69
CA HIS A 61 3.53 4.63 5.81
C HIS A 61 2.40 3.75 5.32
N SER A 62 1.97 2.80 6.16
CA SER A 62 0.79 1.99 5.87
C SER A 62 -0.44 2.89 5.77
N GLY A 63 -1.22 2.74 4.69
CA GLY A 63 -2.48 3.47 4.52
C GLY A 63 -3.62 2.85 5.31
N ARG A 64 -4.86 3.24 4.98
CA ARG A 64 -6.07 2.70 5.62
C ARG A 64 -6.19 1.19 5.58
N ASN A 65 -5.63 0.55 4.55
CA ASN A 65 -5.54 -0.90 4.43
C ASN A 65 -4.38 -1.27 3.49
N SER A 66 -4.18 -2.57 3.22
CA SER A 66 -3.08 -3.07 2.38
C SER A 66 -3.11 -2.60 0.91
N ARG A 67 -4.19 -1.96 0.45
CA ARG A 67 -4.31 -1.41 -0.91
C ARG A 67 -3.79 0.03 -1.01
N TYR A 68 -3.76 0.75 0.10
CA TYR A 68 -3.34 2.15 0.16
C TYR A 68 -2.03 2.30 0.92
N ALA A 69 -1.26 3.31 0.53
CA ALA A 69 -0.10 3.73 1.27
C ALA A 69 -0.11 5.25 1.41
N ARG A 70 0.37 5.72 2.55
CA ARG A 70 0.60 7.14 2.80
C ARG A 70 2.05 7.44 2.44
N PHE A 71 2.23 8.44 1.59
CA PHE A 71 3.53 8.86 1.10
C PHE A 71 3.78 10.29 1.57
N ARG A 72 5.01 10.54 2.01
CA ARG A 72 5.55 11.89 2.23
C ARG A 72 6.73 12.06 1.28
N TYR A 73 6.69 13.08 0.45
CA TYR A 73 7.80 13.39 -0.44
C TYR A 73 8.82 14.23 0.33
N LEU A 74 10.07 13.77 0.39
CA LEU A 74 11.11 14.39 1.21
C LEU A 74 12.08 15.26 0.39
N LEU A 75 12.02 15.21 -0.94
CA LEU A 75 12.81 16.14 -1.74
C LEU A 75 12.22 17.54 -1.67
N PRO A 76 13.02 18.55 -1.29
CA PRO A 76 12.55 19.92 -1.20
C PRO A 76 12.26 20.42 -2.62
N VAL A 77 11.00 20.75 -2.88
CA VAL A 77 10.71 21.83 -3.83
C VAL A 77 11.31 23.07 -3.18
N GLN A 78 12.47 23.52 -3.68
CA GLN A 78 12.95 24.86 -3.42
C GLN A 78 11.96 25.85 -4.04
N GLU A 79 10.92 26.20 -3.29
CA GLU A 79 10.39 27.56 -3.25
C GLU A 79 10.23 27.93 -1.78
N ASN A 80 11.26 28.64 -1.29
CA ASN A 80 11.24 29.63 -0.21
C ASN A 80 10.10 29.55 0.80
N GLU A 81 10.39 28.96 1.97
CA GLU A 81 10.37 29.76 3.19
C GLU A 81 11.64 29.47 3.98
N GLU A 82 12.61 30.37 3.84
CA GLU A 82 13.56 30.63 4.91
C GLU A 82 12.76 30.95 6.18
N LYS A 83 12.78 30.03 7.15
CA LYS A 83 13.04 30.43 8.53
C LYS A 83 13.60 29.26 9.31
N ASN A 84 14.90 29.41 9.57
CA ASN A 84 15.71 28.67 10.52
C ASN A 84 15.04 28.64 11.92
N PRO A 85 15.43 27.68 12.77
CA PRO A 85 14.72 27.21 13.95
C PRO A 85 15.01 28.09 15.18
N GLU A 86 14.36 27.74 16.29
CA GLU A 86 14.48 28.32 17.64
C GLU A 86 13.45 29.42 17.99
N ALA A 87 12.26 28.98 18.37
CA ALA A 87 11.32 29.59 19.33
C ALA A 87 10.00 28.81 19.20
N LEU A 88 9.36 28.22 20.20
CA LEU A 88 9.37 28.39 21.64
C LEU A 88 8.78 27.10 22.22
N LEU A 89 9.48 26.48 23.16
CA LEU A 89 8.83 25.76 24.25
C LEU A 89 8.16 26.81 25.14
N ASN A 90 6.93 26.53 25.59
CA ASN A 90 6.17 27.22 26.66
C ASN A 90 5.62 28.59 26.25
N GLU A 91 4.35 28.96 26.38
CA GLU A 91 3.34 28.79 27.44
C GLU A 91 1.95 29.07 26.80
N THR A 92 0.91 28.25 26.96
CA THR A 92 -0.02 28.20 28.09
C THR A 92 -1.05 29.36 28.15
N ARG A 93 -2.35 28.96 28.08
CA ARG A 93 -3.59 29.64 28.52
C ARG A 93 -4.09 30.85 27.71
N ASN A 94 -5.37 31.08 27.44
CA ASN A 94 -6.67 30.47 27.75
C ASN A 94 -7.67 31.17 26.78
N SER A 95 -8.73 30.53 26.27
CA SER A 95 -10.03 30.37 26.94
C SER A 95 -10.85 29.36 26.11
N GLU A 96 -11.20 28.16 26.58
CA GLU A 96 -12.42 27.83 27.36
C GLU A 96 -13.68 28.48 26.74
N ASN A 97 -14.77 27.81 26.32
CA ASN A 97 -15.37 26.52 26.72
C ASN A 97 -16.44 26.11 25.68
N LEU A 98 -16.60 24.81 25.44
CA LEU A 98 -17.83 24.03 25.17
C LEU A 98 -17.38 22.58 24.87
N SER A 99 -17.32 21.71 25.90
CA SER A 99 -18.26 20.59 26.11
C SER A 99 -18.19 19.56 24.96
N ASP A 100 -17.80 18.30 25.11
CA ASP A 100 -17.88 17.35 26.21
C ASP A 100 -16.90 16.18 25.92
N GLY A 101 -16.53 15.40 26.93
CA GLY A 101 -15.43 14.44 26.83
C GLY A 101 -15.70 13.19 25.97
N GLU A 102 -14.78 12.87 25.07
CA GLU A 102 -14.61 11.49 24.58
C GLU A 102 -13.18 11.03 24.80
N LYS A 103 -12.99 10.36 25.95
CA LYS A 103 -11.92 9.37 26.09
C LYS A 103 -12.00 8.43 24.88
N PRO A 104 -10.88 8.01 24.25
CA PRO A 104 -10.93 7.03 23.19
C PRO A 104 -11.58 5.77 23.74
N GLN A 105 -12.83 5.53 23.36
CA GLN A 105 -13.56 4.38 23.89
C GLN A 105 -12.88 3.11 23.37
N PRO A 106 -12.45 2.20 24.26
CA PRO A 106 -11.86 0.92 23.85
C PRO A 106 -12.83 0.08 22.99
N GLY A 107 -14.14 0.35 23.06
CA GLY A 107 -15.17 -0.28 22.22
C GLY A 107 -15.04 0.02 20.72
N ARG A 108 -14.68 1.25 20.34
CA ARG A 108 -14.59 1.65 18.92
C ARG A 108 -13.40 1.01 18.20
N ILE A 109 -12.29 0.82 18.91
CA ILE A 109 -11.10 0.11 18.41
C ILE A 109 -11.42 -1.39 18.28
N LEU A 110 -12.15 -1.95 19.25
CA LEU A 110 -12.61 -3.34 19.20
C LEU A 110 -13.56 -3.61 18.02
N GLU A 111 -14.48 -2.69 17.73
CA GLU A 111 -15.37 -2.79 16.58
C GLU A 111 -14.60 -2.80 15.26
N THR A 112 -13.63 -1.89 15.07
CA THR A 112 -12.79 -1.88 13.86
C THR A 112 -11.95 -3.15 13.72
N ILE A 113 -11.40 -3.68 14.82
CA ILE A 113 -10.64 -4.95 14.79
C ILE A 113 -11.58 -6.11 14.45
N ASN A 114 -12.81 -6.10 14.94
CA ASN A 114 -13.78 -7.17 14.67
C ASN A 114 -14.22 -7.15 13.19
N GLU A 115 -14.43 -5.96 12.63
CA GLU A 115 -14.68 -5.77 11.20
C GLU A 115 -13.51 -6.32 10.36
N ASP A 116 -12.27 -5.93 10.68
CA ASP A 116 -11.07 -6.43 10.00
C ASP A 116 -10.94 -7.97 10.06
N VAL A 117 -11.26 -8.56 11.23
CA VAL A 117 -11.24 -10.03 11.42
C VAL A 117 -12.33 -10.70 10.58
N THR A 118 -13.50 -10.08 10.45
CA THR A 118 -14.57 -10.62 9.60
C THR A 118 -14.23 -10.54 8.11
N GLU A 119 -13.65 -9.42 7.65
CA GLU A 119 -13.19 -9.29 6.26
C GLU A 119 -12.08 -10.29 5.93
N LEU A 120 -11.11 -10.46 6.83
CA LEU A 120 -10.05 -11.44 6.68
C LEU A 120 -10.60 -12.87 6.62
N SER A 121 -11.59 -13.19 7.45
CA SER A 121 -12.26 -14.49 7.45
C SER A 121 -12.96 -14.77 6.11
N GLN A 122 -13.66 -13.79 5.56
CA GLN A 122 -14.30 -13.91 4.24
C GLN A 122 -13.26 -14.14 3.13
N LEU A 123 -12.14 -13.43 3.17
CA LEU A 123 -11.05 -13.61 2.21
C LEU A 123 -10.45 -15.02 2.28
N VAL A 124 -10.23 -15.53 3.50
CA VAL A 124 -9.75 -16.89 3.72
C VAL A 124 -10.73 -17.92 3.17
N ASP A 125 -12.03 -17.74 3.40
CA ASP A 125 -13.05 -18.66 2.88
C ASP A 125 -13.13 -18.65 1.35
N HIS A 126 -13.03 -17.48 0.73
CA HIS A 126 -12.92 -17.38 -0.73
C HIS A 126 -11.68 -18.09 -1.27
N LEU A 127 -10.54 -17.94 -0.59
CA LEU A 127 -9.31 -18.62 -0.97
C LEU A 127 -9.44 -20.14 -0.84
N ARG A 128 -10.01 -20.63 0.26
CA ARG A 128 -10.29 -22.06 0.49
C ARG A 128 -11.18 -22.66 -0.61
N ARG A 129 -12.24 -21.95 -1.01
CA ARG A 129 -13.11 -22.39 -2.12
C ARG A 129 -12.35 -22.45 -3.44
N ARG A 130 -11.50 -21.46 -3.72
CA ARG A 130 -10.68 -21.43 -4.94
C ARG A 130 -9.68 -22.59 -4.99
N VAL A 131 -9.01 -22.88 -3.87
CA VAL A 131 -8.08 -24.01 -3.74
C VAL A 131 -8.80 -25.32 -4.02
N ARG A 132 -9.96 -25.57 -3.41
CA ARG A 132 -10.75 -26.79 -3.69
C ARG A 132 -11.12 -26.94 -5.17
N ASN A 133 -11.51 -25.85 -5.83
CA ASN A 133 -11.83 -25.88 -7.25
C ASN A 133 -10.60 -26.21 -8.10
N GLN A 134 -9.43 -25.66 -7.74
CA GLN A 134 -8.17 -25.96 -8.39
C GLN A 134 -7.74 -27.41 -8.17
N GLU A 135 -7.85 -27.93 -6.95
CA GLU A 135 -7.59 -29.34 -6.62
C GLU A 135 -8.45 -30.28 -7.46
N MET A 136 -9.76 -29.99 -7.59
CA MET A 136 -10.67 -30.78 -8.43
C MET A 136 -10.26 -30.72 -9.91
N SER A 137 -9.85 -29.55 -10.39
CA SER A 137 -9.40 -29.38 -11.79
C SER A 137 -8.11 -30.15 -12.05
N ILE A 138 -7.19 -30.16 -11.10
CA ILE A 138 -5.94 -30.91 -11.17
C ILE A 138 -6.23 -32.42 -11.21
N ALA A 139 -7.14 -32.92 -10.38
CA ALA A 139 -7.52 -34.33 -10.39
C ALA A 139 -8.04 -34.78 -11.77
N LEU A 140 -8.94 -33.98 -12.37
CA LEU A 140 -9.45 -34.27 -13.72
C LEU A 140 -8.36 -34.25 -14.81
N LEU A 141 -7.38 -33.35 -14.69
CA LEU A 141 -6.25 -33.31 -15.60
C LEU A 141 -5.34 -34.53 -15.43
N GLN A 142 -5.12 -34.97 -14.18
CA GLN A 142 -4.34 -36.18 -13.89
C GLN A 142 -5.01 -37.44 -14.46
N ASP A 143 -6.34 -37.56 -14.32
CA ASP A 143 -7.09 -38.68 -14.92
C ASP A 143 -6.94 -38.70 -16.45
N ARG A 144 -7.04 -37.53 -17.10
CA ARG A 144 -6.86 -37.43 -18.56
C ARG A 144 -5.44 -37.71 -19.01
N LEU A 145 -4.43 -37.29 -18.25
CA LEU A 145 -3.04 -37.63 -18.52
C LEU A 145 -2.83 -39.14 -18.45
N ALA A 146 -3.34 -39.79 -17.40
CA ALA A 146 -3.25 -41.25 -17.25
C ALA A 146 -3.90 -41.99 -18.44
N GLU A 147 -5.08 -41.56 -18.90
CA GLU A 147 -5.71 -42.14 -20.10
C GLU A 147 -4.86 -42.00 -21.37
N ILE A 148 -4.17 -40.87 -21.55
CA ILE A 148 -3.30 -40.63 -22.70
C ILE A 148 -2.05 -41.50 -22.61
N GLU A 149 -1.42 -41.57 -21.42
CA GLU A 149 -0.26 -42.42 -21.16
C GLU A 149 -0.57 -43.91 -21.46
N ASP A 150 -1.74 -44.39 -21.05
CA ASP A 150 -2.19 -45.75 -21.33
C ASP A 150 -2.36 -46.01 -22.84
N LYS A 151 -2.90 -45.05 -23.58
CA LYS A 151 -3.03 -45.15 -25.05
C LYS A 151 -1.67 -45.16 -25.75
N MET A 152 -0.68 -44.45 -25.20
CA MET A 152 0.67 -44.45 -25.71
C MET A 152 1.42 -45.75 -25.42
N ARG A 153 1.25 -46.34 -24.22
CA ARG A 153 1.90 -47.61 -23.84
C ARG A 153 1.30 -48.85 -24.51
N LYS A 154 0.03 -48.79 -24.95
CA LYS A 154 -0.65 -49.89 -25.64
C LYS A 154 -0.38 -49.92 -27.16
N ARG A 155 0.50 -49.05 -27.66
CA ARG A 155 1.10 -49.11 -29.01
C ARG A 155 2.49 -49.73 -28.92
#